data_AF-A0A950T0K1-F1
#
_entry.id   AF-A0A950T0K1-F1
#
_cell.length_a   1.000
_cell.length_b   1.000
_cell.length_c   1.000
_cell.angle_alpha   90.00
_cell.angle_beta   90.00
_cell.angle_gamma   90.00
#
_symmetry.space_group_name_H-M   'P 1'
#
loop_
_entity.id
_entity.type
_entity.pdbx_description
1 polymer ?
#
loop_
_entity_poly.entity_id
_entity_poly.type
_entity_poly.pdbx_seq_one_letter_code
_entity_poly.pdbx_strand_id
1 'polypeptide(L)' 'MSNHYYVWLPVKIFIGCFLALVSLLYLSPAQATYATASGGLTLQVDVGFDATYKDGYWTPVRVSLNNDGPDFQGTLSVST' A
#
# COMPACT_ATOMS: atom_id res chain seq x y z
N MET A 1 15.98 12.77 -47.49
CA MET A 1 15.24 13.59 -46.50
C MET A 1 14.42 12.68 -45.58
N SER A 2 15.06 11.77 -44.79
CA SER A 2 14.36 10.74 -44.00
C SER A 2 14.99 10.40 -42.64
N ASN A 3 15.88 11.24 -42.10
CA ASN A 3 16.65 10.87 -40.89
C ASN A 3 16.11 11.47 -39.58
N HIS A 4 15.33 12.56 -39.62
CA HIS A 4 14.84 13.20 -38.40
C HIS A 4 13.69 12.42 -37.74
N TYR A 5 12.90 11.67 -38.52
CA TYR A 5 11.73 10.94 -38.00
C TYR A 5 12.12 9.72 -37.17
N TYR A 6 13.23 9.03 -37.53
CA TYR A 6 13.71 7.83 -36.85
C TYR A 6 14.31 8.09 -35.47
N VAL A 7 14.78 9.31 -35.17
CA VAL A 7 15.36 9.65 -33.85
C VAL A 7 14.27 10.04 -32.84
N TRP A 8 13.15 10.59 -33.30
CA TRP A 8 12.05 11.01 -32.43
C TRP A 8 11.07 9.88 -32.07
N LEU A 9 10.98 8.85 -32.92
CA LEU A 9 10.21 7.63 -32.67
C LEU A 9 10.65 6.89 -31.38
N PRO A 10 11.94 6.55 -31.17
CA PRO A 10 12.37 5.86 -29.96
C PRO A 10 12.21 6.73 -28.72
N VAL A 11 12.46 8.04 -28.81
CA VAL A 11 12.28 8.98 -27.68
C VAL A 11 10.83 9.01 -27.20
N LYS A 12 9.87 9.07 -28.12
CA LYS A 12 8.44 9.04 -27.79
C LYS A 12 8.02 7.72 -27.15
N ILE A 13 8.54 6.60 -27.65
CA ILE A 13 8.28 5.26 -27.08
C ILE A 13 8.84 5.18 -25.65
N PHE A 14 10.06 5.65 -25.43
CA PHE A 14 10.67 5.69 -24.10
C PHE A 14 9.87 6.53 -23.11
N ILE A 15 9.42 7.72 -23.51
CA ILE A 15 8.58 8.59 -22.67
C ILE A 15 7.25 7.91 -22.35
N GLY A 16 6.61 7.29 -23.35
CA GLY A 16 5.35 6.55 -23.16
C GLY A 16 5.51 5.37 -22.20
N CYS A 17 6.55 4.56 -22.36
CA CYS A 17 6.85 3.44 -21.46
C CYS A 17 7.17 3.93 -20.05
N PHE A 18 7.91 5.03 -19.89
CA PHE A 18 8.22 5.59 -18.58
C PHE A 18 6.96 6.08 -17.86
N LEU A 19 6.08 6.81 -18.55
CA LEU A 19 4.82 7.28 -17.98
C LEU A 19 3.88 6.12 -17.63
N ALA A 20 3.82 5.07 -18.46
CA ALA A 20 3.06 3.87 -18.17
C ALA A 20 3.60 3.12 -16.93
N LEU A 21 4.93 3.02 -16.80
CA LEU A 21 5.56 2.39 -15.63
C LEU A 21 5.25 3.16 -14.35
N VAL A 22 5.36 4.49 -14.39
CA VAL A 22 5.07 5.37 -13.24
C VAL A 22 3.60 5.27 -12.83
N SER A 23 2.66 5.24 -13.78
CA SER A 23 1.24 5.10 -13.47
C SER A 23 0.88 3.73 -12.87
N LEU A 24 1.57 2.66 -13.26
CA LEU A 24 1.43 1.34 -12.63
C LEU A 24 1.89 1.34 -11.16
N LEU A 25 2.89 2.14 -10.79
CA LEU A 25 3.38 2.25 -9.41
C LEU A 25 2.38 2.96 -8.47
N TYR A 26 1.49 3.80 -9.00
CA TYR A 26 0.44 4.48 -8.21
C TYR A 26 -0.87 3.68 -8.11
N LEU A 27 -1.00 2.60 -8.87
CA LEU A 27 -2.21 1.76 -8.84
C LEU A 27 -2.18 0.69 -7.75
N SER A 28 -1.02 0.38 -7.18
CA SER A 28 -0.92 -0.58 -6.07
C SER A 28 -1.22 0.13 -4.75
N PRO A 29 -2.33 -0.21 -4.04
CA PRO A 29 -2.44 0.15 -2.64
C PRO A 29 -1.26 -0.52 -1.94
N ALA A 30 -0.39 0.29 -1.33
CA ALA A 30 0.71 -0.22 -0.52
C ALA A 30 0.11 -0.89 0.72
N GLN A 31 -0.34 -2.13 0.57
CA GLN A 31 -0.71 -2.98 1.69
C GLN A 31 0.59 -3.39 2.36
N ALA A 32 0.88 -2.76 3.51
CA ALA A 32 1.92 -3.23 4.39
C ALA A 32 1.49 -4.58 4.96
N THR A 33 1.91 -5.67 4.31
CA THR A 33 1.73 -7.02 4.83
C THR A 33 2.76 -7.23 5.93
N TYR A 34 2.32 -7.15 7.18
CA TYR A 34 3.14 -7.59 8.32
C TYR A 34 3.29 -9.11 8.25
N ALA A 35 4.51 -9.61 8.51
CA ALA A 35 4.75 -11.04 8.64
C ALA A 35 3.83 -11.59 9.74
N THR A 36 3.02 -12.59 9.37
CA THR A 36 2.12 -13.27 10.30
C THR A 36 2.95 -13.83 11.45
N ALA A 37 2.69 -13.36 12.67
CA ALA A 37 3.27 -13.96 13.86
C ALA A 37 2.93 -15.46 13.85
N SER A 38 3.90 -16.33 14.13
CA SER A 38 3.82 -17.78 13.89
C SER A 38 2.86 -18.54 14.85
N GLY A 39 1.75 -17.93 15.27
CA GLY A 39 0.89 -18.41 16.34
C GLY A 39 -0.61 -18.43 16.01
N GLY A 40 -1.01 -18.30 14.74
CA GLY A 40 -2.43 -18.28 14.35
C GLY A 40 -3.20 -17.01 14.78
N LEU A 41 -2.52 -16.09 15.48
CA LEU A 41 -3.06 -14.79 15.86
C LEU A 41 -2.68 -13.73 14.82
N THR A 42 -3.67 -13.07 14.26
CA THR A 42 -3.50 -11.97 13.30
C THR A 42 -4.14 -10.71 13.87
N LEU A 43 -3.37 -9.62 13.92
CA LEU A 43 -3.84 -8.29 14.27
C LEU A 43 -3.72 -7.39 13.03
N GLN A 44 -4.81 -6.77 12.63
CA GLN A 44 -4.85 -5.79 11.55
C GLN A 44 -5.34 -4.45 12.11
N VAL A 45 -4.67 -3.37 11.68
CA VAL A 45 -5.04 -2.00 12.05
C VAL A 45 -5.25 -1.21 10.77
N ASP A 46 -6.47 -0.71 10.58
CA ASP A 46 -6.83 0.20 9.49
C ASP A 46 -6.99 1.61 10.07
N VAL A 47 -6.28 2.58 9.48
CA VAL A 47 -6.27 3.97 9.94
C VAL A 47 -6.88 4.86 8.85
N GLY A 48 -7.82 5.71 9.26
CA GLY A 48 -8.49 6.65 8.35
C GLY A 48 -9.53 5.99 7.45
N PHE A 49 -9.76 6.59 6.28
CA PHE A 49 -10.64 6.06 5.24
C PHE A 49 -9.80 5.80 4.00
N ASP A 50 -9.84 4.57 3.48
CA ASP A 50 -9.05 4.15 2.32
C ASP A 50 -7.56 4.48 2.47
N ALA A 51 -6.99 4.11 3.62
CA ALA A 51 -5.61 4.39 4.03
C ALA A 51 -5.21 5.88 4.03
N THR A 52 -6.18 6.79 4.01
CA THR A 52 -5.97 8.24 3.99
C THR A 52 -6.50 8.88 5.26
N TYR A 53 -5.73 9.78 5.86
CA TYR A 53 -6.13 10.56 7.02
C TYR A 53 -5.55 11.97 6.96
N LYS A 54 -6.09 12.88 7.78
CA LYS A 54 -5.59 14.26 7.90
C LYS A 54 -4.77 14.40 9.16
N ASP A 55 -3.52 14.81 8.98
CA ASP A 55 -2.63 15.12 10.08
C ASP A 55 -3.17 16.31 10.91
N GLY A 56 -3.01 16.23 12.23
CA GLY A 56 -3.54 17.21 13.18
C GLY A 56 -5.06 17.13 13.45
N TYR A 57 -5.77 16.17 12.84
CA TYR A 57 -7.19 15.93 13.09
C TYR A 57 -7.43 14.55 13.72
N TRP A 58 -8.56 14.44 14.44
CA TRP A 58 -9.03 13.14 14.89
C TRP A 58 -9.16 12.18 13.70
N THR A 59 -8.55 11.01 13.83
CA THR A 59 -8.51 9.99 12.78
C THR A 59 -9.16 8.71 13.30
N PRO A 60 -10.15 8.14 12.59
CA PRO A 60 -10.74 6.88 12.98
C PRO A 60 -9.73 5.74 12.83
N VAL A 61 -9.71 4.82 13.80
CA VAL A 61 -8.89 3.61 13.76
C VAL A 61 -9.80 2.40 13.93
N ARG A 62 -9.68 1.42 13.04
CA ARG A 62 -10.32 0.10 13.15
C ARG A 62 -9.25 -0.93 13.47
N VAL A 63 -9.47 -1.67 14.55
CA VAL A 63 -8.60 -2.78 14.96
C VAL A 63 -9.37 -4.08 14.79
N SER A 64 -8.79 -5.01 14.04
CA SER A 64 -9.34 -6.35 13.81
C SER A 64 -8.38 -7.40 14.35
N LEU A 65 -8.89 -8.33 15.15
CA LEU A 65 -8.13 -9.44 15.70
C LEU A 65 -8.76 -10.75 15.25
N ASN A 66 -7.96 -11.65 14.70
CA ASN A 66 -8.35 -12.99 14.31
C ASN A 66 -7.46 -14.03 15.00
N ASN A 67 -8.06 -15.08 15.55
CA ASN A 67 -7.33 -16.21 16.15
C ASN A 67 -7.75 -17.51 15.48
N ASP A 68 -6.88 -18.05 14.64
CA ASP A 68 -7.00 -19.38 14.02
C ASP A 68 -6.14 -20.44 14.75
N GLY A 69 -5.59 -20.08 15.92
CA GLY A 69 -4.75 -20.93 16.75
C GLY A 69 -5.43 -21.34 18.07
N PRO A 70 -4.64 -21.87 19.04
CA PRO A 70 -5.12 -22.17 20.38
C PRO A 70 -5.67 -20.93 21.10
N ASP A 71 -6.42 -21.15 22.18
CA ASP A 71 -6.87 -20.07 23.06
C ASP A 71 -5.67 -19.26 23.57
N PHE A 72 -5.81 -17.93 23.57
CA PHE A 72 -4.80 -17.02 24.07
C PHE A 72 -5.42 -16.04 25.08
N GLN A 73 -4.60 -15.53 25.99
CA GLN A 73 -4.96 -14.42 26.88
C GLN A 73 -3.91 -13.33 26.76
N GLY A 74 -4.36 -12.08 26.71
CA GLY A 74 -3.50 -10.92 26.54
C GLY A 74 -4.27 -9.62 26.67
N THR A 75 -3.58 -8.50 26.48
CA THR A 75 -4.19 -7.16 26.53
C THR A 75 -3.89 -6.44 25.23
N LEU A 76 -4.95 -5.95 24.58
CA LEU A 76 -4.83 -4.98 23.50
C LEU A 76 -4.72 -3.58 24.11
N SER A 77 -3.61 -2.90 23.85
CA SER A 77 -3.38 -1.52 24.30
C SER A 77 -3.27 -0.59 23.10
N VAL A 78 -3.90 0.59 23.18
CA VAL A 78 -3.84 1.65 22.17
C VAL A 78 -3.33 2.92 22.85
N SER A 79 -2.29 3.51 22.28
CA SER A 79 -1.66 4.74 22.79
C SER A 79 -1.47 5.75 21.67
N THR A 80 -1.58 7.03 22.02
CA THR A 80 -1.42 8.18 21.11
C THR A 80 -0.05 8.81 21.23
#